data_AF-A0AAV1KZB2-F1
#
_entry.id   AF-A0AAV1KZB2-F1
#
_cell.length_a   1.000
_cell.length_b   1.000
_cell.length_c   1.000
_cell.angle_alpha   90.00
_cell.angle_beta   90.00
_cell.angle_gamma   90.00
#
_symmetry.space_group_name_H-M   'P 1'
#
loop_
_entity.id
_entity.type
_entity.pdbx_description
1 polymer ?
#
loop_
_entity_poly.entity_id
_entity_poly.type
_entity_poly.pdbx_seq_one_letter_code
_entity_poly.pdbx_strand_id
1 'polypeptide(L)'
;MPLKRMPPKTPLANKNSSPMLEVPATPITEQSKSETNISNFDDSFVTTRRKNNNSELNHFMKEMKDMLSNDTSQNQQKISSLESRINEVVSQNSEIMDTLSCISSQYDNLNDKFQTLLAERKDRAYIRKLEDKISSLEQLLHASKVELKNIPKNNAETKEKLCCIVQKTAQTLDVHWVFYQDSAPAHRAKSTQDWLAAREIDFIRHEDWPSSSPDLNPLDYKIWQHLEKKAC
;
A
#
# COMPACT_ATOMS: atom_id res chain seq x y z
N MET A 1 -3.82 12.13 23.55
CA MET A 1 -2.62 13.00 23.56
C MET A 1 -1.68 12.54 22.45
N PRO A 2 -1.39 13.37 21.43
CA PRO A 2 -0.43 13.03 20.38
C PRO A 2 0.99 13.43 20.82
N LEU A 3 1.93 12.49 20.78
CA LEU A 3 3.34 12.77 21.07
C LEU A 3 3.99 13.44 19.85
N LYS A 4 4.12 14.77 19.93
CA LYS A 4 4.85 15.65 19.02
C LYS A 4 6.36 15.37 19.20
N ARG A 5 7.08 14.93 18.16
CA ARG A 5 8.55 14.88 18.16
C ARG A 5 9.08 15.84 17.09
N MET A 6 9.91 16.78 17.54
CA MET A 6 10.50 17.85 16.73
C MET A 6 11.68 17.34 15.88
N PRO A 7 11.96 17.97 14.74
CA PRO A 7 13.17 17.70 13.95
C PRO A 7 14.43 18.24 14.66
N PRO A 8 15.61 17.66 14.41
CA PRO A 8 16.86 18.10 15.03
C PRO A 8 17.28 19.50 14.52
N LYS A 9 17.87 20.30 15.43
CA LYS A 9 18.33 21.66 15.14
C LYS A 9 19.52 21.67 14.18
N THR A 10 19.33 22.33 13.04
CA THR A 10 20.38 22.72 12.10
C THR A 10 21.26 23.81 12.72
N PRO A 11 22.60 23.76 12.63
CA PRO A 11 23.45 24.90 12.98
C PRO A 11 23.32 25.98 11.89
N LEU A 12 23.06 27.21 12.33
CA LEU A 12 22.96 28.41 11.50
C LEU A 12 24.29 28.70 10.79
N ALA A 13 24.21 28.93 9.48
CA ALA A 13 25.27 29.51 8.68
C ALA A 13 25.61 30.92 9.20
N ASN A 14 26.86 31.12 9.62
CA ASN A 14 27.39 32.44 9.92
C ASN A 14 28.19 32.94 8.70
N LYS A 15 27.72 34.04 8.11
CA LYS A 15 28.42 34.78 7.05
C LYS A 15 29.46 35.69 7.72
N ASN A 16 30.75 35.43 7.49
CA ASN A 16 31.79 36.40 7.07
C ASN A 16 33.20 35.87 7.39
N SER A 17 34.14 36.32 6.54
CA SER A 17 35.59 36.12 6.51
C SER A 17 36.10 34.76 6.02
N SER A 18 36.54 34.75 4.76
CA SER A 18 37.55 33.83 4.24
C SER A 18 38.79 33.83 5.14
N PRO A 19 39.37 32.64 5.38
CA PRO A 19 40.78 32.48 5.05
C PRO A 19 41.00 31.23 4.19
N MET A 20 41.69 31.42 3.08
CA MET A 20 42.42 30.36 2.39
C MET A 20 43.29 29.62 3.41
N LEU A 21 43.16 28.30 3.51
CA LEU A 21 44.19 27.45 4.07
C LEU A 21 44.85 26.70 2.93
N GLU A 22 46.05 27.19 2.62
CA GLU A 22 46.96 26.74 1.58
C GLU A 22 47.32 25.26 1.75
N VAL A 23 47.19 24.52 0.65
CA VAL A 23 47.94 23.27 0.49
C VAL A 23 49.41 23.66 0.35
N PRO A 24 50.35 23.11 1.16
CA PRO A 24 51.77 23.37 0.96
C PRO A 24 52.17 22.84 -0.42
N ALA A 25 52.43 23.74 -1.35
CA ALA A 25 53.13 23.41 -2.58
C ALA A 25 54.55 22.99 -2.20
N THR A 26 54.86 21.71 -2.39
CA THR A 26 56.25 21.26 -2.35
C THR A 26 57.04 22.02 -3.43
N PRO A 27 58.21 22.59 -3.12
CA PRO A 27 58.94 23.41 -4.06
C PRO A 27 59.34 22.59 -5.29
N ILE A 28 58.93 23.07 -6.46
CA ILE A 28 59.69 22.82 -7.69
C ILE A 28 61.01 23.55 -7.49
N THR A 29 62.04 22.83 -7.06
CA THR A 29 63.42 23.30 -7.13
C THR A 29 64.10 22.64 -8.31
N GLU A 30 64.60 23.53 -9.15
CA GLU A 30 65.35 23.33 -10.36
C GLU A 30 66.54 22.37 -10.19
N GLN A 31 66.75 21.58 -11.24
CA GLN A 31 68.04 21.18 -11.81
C GLN A 31 69.16 20.69 -10.85
N SER A 32 69.43 19.39 -10.94
CA SER A 32 70.81 18.91 -10.99
C SER A 32 70.93 17.86 -12.07
N LYS A 33 71.09 18.33 -13.32
CA LYS A 33 71.79 17.57 -14.34
C LYS A 33 73.28 17.67 -14.02
N SER A 34 73.82 16.69 -13.33
CA SER A 34 75.26 16.48 -13.33
C SER A 34 75.65 15.88 -14.69
N GLU A 35 75.71 16.73 -15.73
CA GLU A 35 76.49 16.46 -16.93
C GLU A 35 77.91 16.95 -16.66
N THR A 36 78.80 16.05 -16.25
CA THR A 36 80.23 16.34 -16.29
C THR A 36 80.68 16.47 -17.74
N ASN A 37 81.00 17.69 -18.14
CA ASN A 37 81.55 18.04 -19.44
C ASN A 37 83.02 17.58 -19.49
N ILE A 38 83.29 16.49 -20.19
CA ILE A 38 84.66 15.97 -20.41
C ILE A 38 85.19 16.61 -21.70
N SER A 39 85.59 17.87 -21.60
CA SER A 39 86.42 18.49 -22.64
C SER A 39 87.39 19.45 -21.97
N ASN A 40 88.68 19.09 -22.06
CA ASN A 40 89.89 19.79 -21.60
C ASN A 40 90.49 19.25 -20.30
N PHE A 41 91.30 18.20 -20.44
CA PHE A 41 92.50 18.08 -19.62
C PHE A 41 93.71 17.76 -20.50
N ASP A 42 94.76 18.47 -20.15
CA ASP A 42 96.07 18.58 -20.76
C ASP A 42 96.83 17.24 -20.77
N ASP A 43 97.50 16.99 -21.89
CA ASP A 43 98.25 15.77 -22.16
C ASP A 43 99.67 15.92 -21.57
N SER A 44 99.79 15.79 -20.26
CA SER A 44 101.10 15.56 -19.60
C SER A 44 100.89 14.98 -18.20
N PHE A 45 101.76 14.05 -17.80
CA PHE A 45 101.69 13.19 -16.60
C PHE A 45 100.97 11.84 -16.77
N VAL A 46 101.53 11.02 -17.66
CA VAL A 46 101.40 9.55 -17.59
C VAL A 46 102.06 9.06 -16.30
N THR A 47 101.26 8.82 -15.27
CA THR A 47 101.64 7.89 -14.19
C THR A 47 100.92 6.57 -14.44
N THR A 48 101.72 5.51 -14.53
CA THR A 48 101.27 4.15 -14.82
C THR A 48 100.32 3.69 -13.71
N ARG A 49 99.01 3.70 -14.01
CA ARG A 49 97.99 3.15 -13.12
C ARG A 49 98.26 1.66 -12.99
N ARG A 50 98.68 1.22 -11.78
CA ARG A 50 98.67 -0.20 -11.41
C ARG A 50 97.33 -0.80 -11.84
N LYS A 51 97.40 -1.86 -12.64
CA LYS A 51 96.25 -2.66 -13.06
C LYS A 51 95.66 -3.30 -11.79
N ASN A 52 94.72 -2.59 -11.17
CA ASN A 52 94.05 -3.07 -9.97
C ASN A 52 93.11 -4.21 -10.41
N ASN A 53 93.15 -5.34 -9.73
CA ASN A 53 92.34 -6.51 -10.06
C ASN A 53 90.85 -6.18 -9.89
N ASN A 54 90.18 -5.80 -10.99
CA ASN A 54 88.75 -5.46 -11.06
C ASN A 54 87.80 -6.62 -10.71
N SER A 55 88.30 -7.83 -10.44
CA SER A 55 87.46 -9.01 -10.24
C SER A 55 86.66 -8.97 -8.95
N GLU A 56 87.23 -8.51 -7.84
CA GLU A 56 86.54 -8.47 -6.53
C GLU A 56 85.44 -7.42 -6.50
N LEU A 57 85.70 -6.21 -7.02
CA LEU A 57 84.69 -5.15 -7.12
C LEU A 57 83.52 -5.57 -8.04
N ASN A 58 83.83 -6.21 -9.17
CA ASN A 58 82.82 -6.72 -10.09
C ASN A 58 82.01 -7.88 -9.49
N HIS A 59 82.63 -8.71 -8.65
CA HIS A 59 81.95 -9.78 -7.93
C HIS A 59 80.99 -9.23 -6.88
N PHE A 60 81.42 -8.26 -6.07
CA PHE A 60 80.56 -7.59 -5.09
C PHE A 60 79.38 -6.85 -5.74
N MET A 61 79.63 -6.11 -6.82
CA MET A 61 78.56 -5.45 -7.59
C MET A 61 77.55 -6.45 -8.16
N LYS A 62 78.01 -7.65 -8.56
CA LYS A 62 77.14 -8.73 -9.01
C LYS A 62 76.30 -9.28 -7.86
N GLU A 63 76.91 -9.50 -6.70
CA GLU A 63 76.23 -10.02 -5.51
C GLU A 63 75.17 -9.04 -4.97
N MET A 64 75.46 -7.74 -4.92
CA MET A 64 74.47 -6.71 -4.59
C MET A 64 73.33 -6.63 -5.61
N LYS A 65 73.64 -6.80 -6.90
CA LYS A 65 72.63 -6.78 -7.97
C LYS A 65 71.74 -8.01 -7.91
N ASP A 66 72.29 -9.17 -7.60
CA ASP A 66 71.54 -10.41 -7.38
C ASP A 66 70.67 -10.31 -6.12
N MET A 67 71.19 -9.73 -5.02
CA MET A 67 70.44 -9.47 -3.80
C MET A 67 69.29 -8.47 -4.03
N LEU A 68 69.55 -7.34 -4.69
CA LEU A 68 68.50 -6.37 -5.05
C LEU A 68 67.46 -7.01 -5.96
N SER A 69 67.88 -7.85 -6.91
CA SER A 69 66.95 -8.54 -7.82
C SER A 69 66.08 -9.53 -7.05
N ASN A 70 66.65 -10.25 -6.09
CA ASN A 70 65.93 -11.19 -5.24
C ASN A 70 64.94 -10.49 -4.31
N ASP A 71 65.34 -9.37 -3.69
CA ASP A 71 64.46 -8.54 -2.85
C ASP A 71 63.34 -7.89 -3.68
N THR A 72 63.68 -7.38 -4.86
CA THR A 72 62.69 -6.82 -5.80
C THR A 72 61.69 -7.90 -6.20
N SER A 73 62.17 -9.11 -6.50
CA SER A 73 61.32 -10.25 -6.85
C SER A 73 60.41 -10.70 -5.70
N GLN A 74 60.94 -10.82 -4.48
CA GLN A 74 60.13 -11.13 -3.29
C GLN A 74 59.07 -10.05 -3.00
N ASN A 75 59.45 -8.79 -3.12
CA ASN A 75 58.51 -7.69 -2.90
C ASN A 75 57.41 -7.69 -3.97
N GLN A 76 57.75 -7.95 -5.23
CA GLN A 76 56.79 -8.04 -6.32
C GLN A 76 55.82 -9.23 -6.11
N GLN A 77 56.31 -10.37 -5.63
CA GLN A 77 55.46 -11.50 -5.24
C GLN A 77 54.51 -11.17 -4.09
N LYS A 78 54.98 -10.47 -3.05
CA LYS A 78 54.13 -10.02 -1.93
C LYS A 78 53.07 -9.03 -2.41
N ILE A 79 53.44 -8.09 -3.28
CA ILE A 79 52.52 -7.13 -3.88
C ILE A 79 51.44 -7.87 -4.68
N SER A 80 51.81 -8.81 -5.56
CA SER A 80 50.82 -9.58 -6.32
C SER A 80 49.90 -10.43 -5.43
N SER A 81 50.43 -10.98 -4.33
CA SER A 81 49.61 -11.71 -3.36
C SER A 81 48.61 -10.80 -2.63
N LEU A 82 49.03 -9.58 -2.28
CA LEU A 82 48.14 -8.59 -1.65
C LEU A 82 47.10 -8.07 -2.63
N GLU A 83 47.47 -7.77 -3.87
CA GLU A 83 46.54 -7.37 -4.94
C GLU A 83 45.48 -8.44 -5.17
N SER A 84 45.86 -9.72 -5.19
CA SER A 84 44.91 -10.83 -5.32
C SER A 84 43.91 -10.87 -4.17
N ARG A 85 44.36 -10.70 -2.91
CA ARG A 85 43.46 -10.66 -1.74
C ARG A 85 42.56 -9.43 -1.74
N ILE A 86 43.06 -8.28 -2.17
CA ILE A 86 42.26 -7.04 -2.28
C ILE A 86 41.14 -7.25 -3.31
N ASN A 87 41.45 -7.84 -4.46
CA ASN A 87 40.45 -8.11 -5.49
C ASN A 87 39.35 -9.08 -4.99
N GLU A 88 39.73 -10.08 -4.21
CA GLU A 88 38.79 -11.02 -3.60
C GLU A 88 37.85 -10.33 -2.59
N VAL A 89 38.38 -9.45 -1.75
CA VAL A 89 37.58 -8.63 -0.81
C VAL A 89 36.63 -7.69 -1.56
N VAL A 90 37.10 -7.05 -2.63
CA VAL A 90 36.25 -6.19 -3.47
C VAL A 90 35.10 -7.00 -4.09
N SER A 91 35.40 -8.21 -4.58
CA SER A 91 34.38 -9.12 -5.11
C SER A 91 33.34 -9.49 -4.05
N GLN A 92 33.77 -9.88 -2.84
CA GLN A 92 32.87 -10.21 -1.74
C GLN A 92 32.01 -9.01 -1.32
N ASN A 93 32.57 -7.81 -1.26
CA ASN A 93 31.81 -6.60 -0.96
C ASN A 93 30.75 -6.31 -2.01
N SER A 94 31.04 -6.58 -3.29
CA SER A 94 30.04 -6.50 -4.36
C SER A 94 28.88 -7.46 -4.12
N GLU A 95 29.17 -8.72 -3.83
CA GLU A 95 28.13 -9.73 -3.55
C GLU A 95 27.30 -9.37 -2.31
N ILE A 96 27.93 -8.85 -1.24
CA ILE A 96 27.22 -8.39 -0.05
C ILE A 96 26.25 -7.26 -0.41
N MET A 97 26.66 -6.29 -1.24
CA MET A 97 25.75 -5.24 -1.69
C MET A 97 24.55 -5.78 -2.47
N ASP A 98 24.76 -6.79 -3.31
CA ASP A 98 23.68 -7.43 -4.06
C ASP A 98 22.69 -8.15 -3.12
N THR A 99 23.20 -8.84 -2.09
CA THR A 99 22.32 -9.44 -1.07
C THR A 99 21.53 -8.41 -0.29
N LEU A 100 22.14 -7.26 0.04
CA LEU A 100 21.47 -6.17 0.75
C LEU A 100 20.36 -5.55 -0.11
N SER A 101 20.60 -5.37 -1.40
CA SER A 101 19.59 -4.93 -2.37
C SER A 101 18.41 -5.91 -2.43
N CYS A 102 18.68 -7.22 -2.47
CA CYS A 102 17.65 -8.25 -2.44
C CYS A 102 16.81 -8.20 -1.16
N ILE A 103 17.45 -8.10 0.00
CA ILE A 103 16.76 -8.03 1.30
C ILE A 103 15.93 -6.74 1.39
N SER A 104 16.44 -5.60 0.93
CA SER A 104 15.70 -4.34 0.90
C SER A 104 14.43 -4.46 0.06
N SER A 105 14.54 -5.06 -1.12
CA SER A 105 13.38 -5.31 -2.00
C SER A 105 12.34 -6.24 -1.35
N GLN A 106 12.78 -7.28 -0.62
CA GLN A 106 11.87 -8.14 0.14
C GLN A 106 11.16 -7.37 1.27
N TYR A 107 11.87 -6.48 1.95
CA TYR A 107 11.29 -5.64 3.00
C TYR A 107 10.20 -4.71 2.44
N ASP A 108 10.44 -4.09 1.28
CA ASP A 108 9.45 -3.26 0.59
C ASP A 108 8.21 -4.07 0.22
N ASN A 109 8.39 -5.29 -0.33
CA ASN A 109 7.27 -6.18 -0.65
C ASN A 109 6.42 -6.55 0.58
N LEU A 110 7.08 -6.81 1.72
CA LEU A 110 6.40 -7.15 2.96
C LEU A 110 5.63 -5.94 3.51
N ASN A 111 6.22 -4.75 3.44
CA ASN A 111 5.56 -3.50 3.84
C ASN A 111 4.32 -3.21 2.98
N ASP A 112 4.38 -3.42 1.67
CA ASP A 112 3.23 -3.24 0.78
C ASP A 112 2.10 -4.22 1.09
N LYS A 113 2.42 -5.49 1.32
CA LYS A 113 1.45 -6.50 1.78
C LYS A 113 0.81 -6.08 3.11
N PHE A 114 1.60 -5.57 4.05
CA PHE A 114 1.11 -5.10 5.34
C PHE A 114 0.12 -3.94 5.19
N GLN A 115 0.44 -2.93 4.37
CA GLN A 115 -0.47 -1.81 4.10
C GLN A 115 -1.77 -2.27 3.43
N THR A 116 -1.67 -3.22 2.50
CA THR A 116 -2.83 -3.79 1.80
C THR A 116 -3.77 -4.50 2.78
N LEU A 117 -3.23 -5.36 3.65
CA LEU A 117 -4.01 -6.05 4.68
C LEU A 117 -4.67 -5.08 5.68
N LEU A 118 -4.00 -3.98 6.03
CA LEU A 118 -4.60 -2.94 6.87
C LEU A 118 -5.76 -2.23 6.18
N ALA A 119 -5.64 -1.93 4.90
CA ALA A 119 -6.72 -1.35 4.10
C ALA A 119 -7.93 -2.30 4.05
N GLU A 120 -7.71 -3.58 3.69
CA GLU A 120 -8.77 -4.60 3.66
C GLU A 120 -9.47 -4.76 5.01
N ARG A 121 -8.73 -4.70 6.13
CA ARG A 121 -9.32 -4.79 7.47
C ARG A 121 -10.27 -3.62 7.76
N LYS A 122 -9.93 -2.40 7.33
CA LYS A 122 -10.79 -1.22 7.49
C LYS A 122 -12.07 -1.38 6.67
N ASP A 123 -11.96 -1.88 5.44
CA ASP A 123 -13.12 -2.11 4.57
C ASP A 123 -14.04 -3.18 5.16
N ARG A 124 -13.49 -4.31 5.65
CA ARG A 124 -14.28 -5.35 6.33
C ARG A 124 -15.01 -4.83 7.56
N ALA A 125 -14.39 -3.94 8.33
CA ALA A 125 -15.04 -3.34 9.50
C ALA A 125 -16.19 -2.41 9.10
N TYR A 126 -16.07 -1.71 7.98
CA TYR A 126 -17.14 -0.87 7.44
C TYR A 126 -18.30 -1.72 6.89
N ILE A 127 -18.00 -2.79 6.15
CA ILE A 127 -19.00 -3.75 5.66
C ILE A 127 -19.83 -4.31 6.82
N ARG A 128 -19.17 -4.76 7.89
CA ARG A 128 -19.88 -5.31 9.07
C ARG A 128 -20.83 -4.29 9.70
N LYS A 129 -20.44 -3.02 9.80
CA LYS A 129 -21.33 -1.96 10.29
C LYS A 129 -22.56 -1.76 9.39
N LEU A 130 -22.40 -1.89 8.08
CA LEU A 130 -23.51 -1.82 7.13
C LEU A 130 -24.43 -3.03 7.27
N GLU A 131 -23.87 -4.24 7.42
CA GLU A 131 -24.64 -5.47 7.66
C GLU A 131 -25.47 -5.39 8.95
N ASP A 132 -24.86 -4.94 10.06
CA ASP A 132 -25.56 -4.74 11.34
C ASP A 132 -26.71 -3.73 11.21
N LYS A 133 -26.48 -2.65 10.44
CA LYS A 133 -27.49 -1.63 10.17
C LYS A 133 -28.64 -2.19 9.32
N ILE A 134 -28.34 -2.96 8.27
CA ILE A 134 -29.35 -3.60 7.43
C ILE A 134 -30.18 -4.56 8.27
N SER A 135 -29.54 -5.42 9.06
CA SER A 135 -30.22 -6.37 9.95
C SER A 135 -31.14 -5.66 10.95
N SER A 136 -30.67 -4.56 11.55
CA SER A 136 -31.49 -3.74 12.46
C SER A 136 -32.70 -3.12 11.75
N LEU A 137 -32.52 -2.61 10.53
CA LEU A 137 -33.62 -2.04 9.73
C LEU A 137 -34.64 -3.11 9.33
N GLU A 138 -34.19 -4.31 8.95
CA GLU A 138 -35.06 -5.44 8.64
C GLU A 138 -35.85 -5.88 9.88
N GLN A 139 -35.20 -5.98 11.04
CA GLN A 139 -35.86 -6.33 12.29
C GLN A 139 -36.95 -5.30 12.65
N LEU A 140 -36.66 -4.01 12.51
CA LEU A 140 -37.64 -2.95 12.76
C LEU A 140 -38.81 -2.98 11.77
N LEU A 141 -38.54 -3.28 10.49
CA LEU A 141 -39.59 -3.47 9.48
C LEU A 141 -40.47 -4.69 9.76
N HIS A 142 -39.88 -5.79 10.23
CA HIS A 142 -40.61 -7.02 10.54
C HIS A 142 -41.40 -6.94 11.85
N ALA A 143 -41.01 -6.07 12.77
CA ALA A 143 -41.76 -5.86 14.02
C ALA A 143 -43.18 -5.32 13.79
N SER A 144 -43.43 -4.61 12.68
CA SER A 144 -44.74 -4.06 12.31
C SER A 144 -45.46 -4.85 11.22
N LYS A 145 -44.90 -5.96 10.75
CA LYS A 145 -45.44 -6.78 9.65
C LYS A 145 -45.91 -8.13 10.16
N VAL A 146 -47.20 -8.42 10.00
CA VAL A 146 -47.77 -9.73 10.27
C VAL A 146 -47.91 -10.49 8.95
N GLU A 147 -47.18 -11.60 8.80
CA GLU A 147 -47.31 -12.52 7.65
C GLU A 147 -48.06 -13.78 8.05
N LEU A 148 -49.26 -13.98 7.49
CA LEU A 148 -50.02 -15.22 7.64
C LEU A 148 -49.55 -16.22 6.57
N LYS A 149 -48.66 -17.15 6.95
CA LYS A 149 -48.17 -18.22 6.06
C LYS A 149 -49.01 -19.48 6.19
N ASN A 150 -49.01 -20.29 5.14
CA ASN A 150 -49.69 -21.60 5.09
C ASN A 150 -51.20 -21.54 5.34
N ILE A 151 -51.88 -20.49 4.86
CA ILE A 151 -53.34 -20.47 4.85
C ILE A 151 -53.81 -21.67 4.01
N PRO A 152 -54.57 -22.63 4.58
CA PRO A 152 -55.00 -23.82 3.87
C PRO A 152 -55.88 -23.43 2.69
N LYS A 153 -55.51 -23.84 1.47
CA LYS A 153 -56.32 -23.60 0.28
C LYS A 153 -57.60 -24.42 0.37
N ASN A 154 -58.76 -23.77 0.40
CA ASN A 154 -60.05 -24.43 0.36
C ASN A 154 -60.77 -24.12 -0.97
N ASN A 155 -61.20 -25.17 -1.68
CA ASN A 155 -61.85 -25.06 -2.99
C ASN A 155 -63.19 -24.30 -2.95
N ALA A 156 -63.76 -24.07 -1.77
CA ALA A 156 -64.97 -23.29 -1.53
C ALA A 156 -64.70 -22.06 -0.64
N GLU A 157 -63.62 -21.33 -0.89
CA GLU A 157 -63.35 -20.03 -0.26
C GLU A 157 -64.33 -18.97 -0.76
N THR A 158 -65.00 -18.30 0.17
CA THR A 158 -65.84 -17.14 -0.10
C THR A 158 -65.20 -15.90 0.50
N LYS A 159 -65.57 -14.72 -0.01
CA LYS A 159 -65.10 -13.43 0.51
C LYS A 159 -65.35 -13.30 2.02
N GLU A 160 -66.46 -13.84 2.52
CA GLU A 160 -66.81 -13.87 3.94
C GLU A 160 -65.79 -14.66 4.77
N LYS A 161 -65.36 -15.83 4.28
CA LYS A 161 -64.38 -16.66 4.99
C LYS A 161 -63.03 -15.94 5.10
N LEU A 162 -62.60 -15.28 4.02
CA LEU A 162 -61.36 -14.50 4.01
C LEU A 162 -61.42 -13.31 4.97
N CYS A 163 -62.50 -12.51 4.94
CA CYS A 163 -62.70 -11.42 5.88
C CYS A 163 -62.74 -11.91 7.34
N CYS A 164 -63.39 -13.04 7.60
CA CYS A 164 -63.45 -13.63 8.94
C CYS A 164 -62.07 -14.02 9.45
N ILE A 165 -61.20 -14.58 8.60
CA ILE A 165 -59.81 -14.88 8.97
C ILE A 165 -59.09 -13.59 9.38
N VAL A 166 -59.15 -12.54 8.56
CA VAL A 166 -58.49 -11.26 8.85
C VAL A 166 -58.99 -10.65 10.16
N GLN A 167 -60.32 -10.57 10.35
CA GLN A 167 -60.94 -10.06 11.58
C GLN A 167 -60.51 -10.86 12.81
N LYS A 168 -60.56 -12.18 12.76
CA LYS A 168 -60.13 -13.05 13.87
C LYS A 168 -58.63 -12.90 14.17
N THR A 169 -57.79 -12.79 13.15
CA THR A 169 -56.36 -12.59 13.35
C THR A 169 -56.07 -11.24 13.99
N ALA A 170 -56.74 -10.16 13.57
CA ALA A 170 -56.60 -8.85 14.17
C ALA A 170 -57.07 -8.83 15.64
N GLN A 171 -58.20 -9.47 15.93
CA GLN A 171 -58.70 -9.64 17.30
C GLN A 171 -57.73 -10.45 18.18
N THR A 172 -57.16 -11.53 17.65
CA THR A 172 -56.21 -12.38 18.39
C THR A 172 -54.91 -11.63 18.72
N LEU A 173 -54.49 -10.73 17.82
CA LEU A 173 -53.29 -9.92 17.98
C LEU A 173 -53.55 -8.59 18.72
N ASP A 174 -54.80 -8.29 19.08
CA ASP A 174 -55.23 -7.03 19.67
C ASP A 174 -54.76 -5.80 18.87
N VAL A 175 -54.91 -5.87 17.54
CA VAL A 175 -54.53 -4.78 16.62
C VAL A 175 -55.75 -4.15 15.95
N HIS A 176 -55.80 -2.82 15.95
CA HIS A 176 -56.71 -2.07 15.11
C HIS A 176 -56.20 -2.10 13.66
N TRP A 177 -57.11 -2.28 12.70
CA TRP A 177 -56.79 -2.35 11.28
C TRP A 177 -57.85 -1.66 10.44
N VAL A 178 -57.44 -1.10 9.32
CA VAL A 178 -58.31 -0.45 8.34
C VAL A 178 -58.07 -1.08 6.98
N PHE A 179 -59.14 -1.46 6.30
CA PHE A 179 -59.08 -1.95 4.93
C PHE A 179 -58.78 -0.79 3.97
N TYR A 180 -57.64 -0.92 3.29
CA TYR A 180 -57.16 0.07 2.34
C TYR A 180 -57.63 -0.27 0.92
N GLN A 181 -58.33 0.66 0.28
CA GLN A 181 -58.78 0.55 -1.12
C GLN A 181 -58.75 1.93 -1.79
N ASP A 182 -58.55 1.96 -3.10
CA ASP A 182 -58.66 3.18 -3.90
C ASP A 182 -60.12 3.47 -4.29
N SER A 183 -60.37 4.61 -4.94
CA SER A 183 -61.71 5.01 -5.38
C SER A 183 -62.12 4.49 -6.77
N ALA A 184 -61.52 3.38 -7.23
CA ALA A 184 -61.87 2.75 -8.51
C ALA A 184 -63.38 2.45 -8.60
N PRO A 185 -63.98 2.41 -9.80
CA PRO A 185 -65.44 2.31 -9.96
C PRO A 185 -66.10 1.16 -9.18
N ALA A 186 -65.43 0.00 -9.10
CA ALA A 186 -65.91 -1.15 -8.35
C ALA A 186 -65.90 -0.93 -6.82
N HIS A 187 -64.91 -0.20 -6.30
CA HIS A 187 -64.79 0.11 -4.88
C HIS A 187 -65.72 1.25 -4.47
N ARG A 188 -65.96 2.21 -5.38
CA ARG A 188 -66.91 3.31 -5.22
C ARG A 188 -68.38 2.86 -5.24
N ALA A 189 -68.67 1.70 -5.82
CA ALA A 189 -70.04 1.20 -5.92
C ALA A 189 -70.70 1.11 -4.54
N LYS A 190 -71.93 1.63 -4.44
CA LYS A 190 -72.69 1.64 -3.18
C LYS A 190 -72.84 0.23 -2.59
N SER A 191 -73.07 -0.77 -3.44
CA SER A 191 -73.13 -2.17 -3.02
C SER A 191 -71.85 -2.65 -2.32
N THR A 192 -70.68 -2.21 -2.77
CA THR A 192 -69.38 -2.55 -2.16
C THR A 192 -69.20 -1.83 -0.83
N GLN A 193 -69.50 -0.53 -0.77
CA GLN A 193 -69.40 0.29 0.45
C GLN A 193 -70.36 -0.22 1.54
N ASP A 194 -71.62 -0.48 1.18
CA ASP A 194 -72.64 -1.02 2.10
C ASP A 194 -72.26 -2.42 2.60
N TRP A 195 -71.67 -3.26 1.73
CA TRP A 195 -71.22 -4.61 2.11
C TRP A 195 -70.11 -4.59 3.16
N LEU A 196 -69.17 -3.65 3.06
CA LEU A 196 -68.09 -3.45 4.03
C LEU A 196 -68.63 -2.90 5.35
N ALA A 197 -69.48 -1.88 5.28
CA ALA A 197 -70.10 -1.27 6.45
C ALA A 197 -70.97 -2.26 7.23
N ALA A 198 -71.77 -3.07 6.54
CA ALA A 198 -72.62 -4.09 7.16
C ALA A 198 -71.84 -5.21 7.89
N ARG A 199 -70.52 -5.31 7.67
CA ARG A 199 -69.63 -6.29 8.31
C ARG A 199 -68.73 -5.68 9.38
N GLU A 200 -68.95 -4.40 9.71
CA GLU A 200 -68.16 -3.66 10.70
C GLU A 200 -66.66 -3.72 10.37
N ILE A 201 -66.33 -3.70 9.08
CA ILE A 201 -64.96 -3.55 8.61
C ILE A 201 -64.69 -2.06 8.59
N ASP A 202 -63.63 -1.60 9.26
CA ASP A 202 -63.14 -0.25 9.07
C ASP A 202 -62.47 -0.15 7.71
N PHE A 203 -62.84 0.83 6.90
CA PHE A 203 -62.27 1.03 5.56
C PHE A 203 -62.26 2.51 5.18
N ILE A 204 -61.37 2.87 4.26
CA ILE A 204 -61.35 4.23 3.68
C ILE A 204 -62.54 4.36 2.71
N ARG A 205 -63.46 5.28 3.03
CA ARG A 205 -64.61 5.53 2.17
C ARG A 205 -64.18 6.24 0.90
N HIS A 206 -64.99 6.12 -0.15
CA HIS A 206 -64.62 6.72 -1.42
C HIS A 206 -64.52 8.25 -1.38
N GLU A 207 -65.25 8.89 -0.47
CA GLU A 207 -65.24 10.35 -0.25
C GLU A 207 -63.95 10.82 0.43
N ASP A 208 -63.35 9.96 1.25
CA ASP A 208 -62.12 10.25 1.99
C ASP A 208 -60.86 10.03 1.13
N TRP A 209 -61.02 9.38 -0.03
CA TRP A 209 -59.92 9.12 -0.96
C TRP A 209 -59.83 10.21 -2.04
N PRO A 210 -58.68 10.89 -2.20
CA PRO A 210 -58.52 11.92 -3.22
C PRO A 210 -58.55 11.30 -4.63
N SER A 211 -59.26 11.96 -5.54
CA SER A 211 -59.40 11.50 -6.92
C SER A 211 -58.06 11.56 -7.66
N SER A 212 -57.77 10.51 -8.45
CA SER A 212 -56.58 10.42 -9.31
C SER A 212 -55.23 10.55 -8.56
N SER A 213 -55.13 9.93 -7.38
CA SER A 213 -53.92 9.93 -6.55
C SER A 213 -53.22 8.56 -6.50
N PRO A 214 -52.55 8.12 -7.59
CA PRO A 214 -51.79 6.87 -7.59
C PRO A 214 -50.55 6.93 -6.69
N ASP A 215 -50.05 8.14 -6.39
CA ASP A 215 -48.95 8.40 -5.47
C ASP A 215 -49.28 8.06 -4.02
N LEU A 216 -50.56 8.04 -3.65
CA LEU A 216 -50.99 7.64 -2.32
C LEU A 216 -51.25 6.14 -2.20
N ASN A 217 -51.48 5.42 -3.30
CA ASN A 217 -51.74 3.98 -3.24
C ASN A 217 -50.43 3.19 -3.19
N PRO A 218 -50.09 2.49 -2.08
CA PRO A 218 -48.87 1.69 -1.99
C PRO A 218 -48.74 0.60 -3.05
N LEU A 219 -49.88 0.13 -3.56
CA LEU A 219 -49.89 -0.79 -4.69
C LEU A 219 -49.32 -0.12 -5.95
N ASP A 220 -49.77 1.09 -6.28
CA ASP A 220 -49.40 1.80 -7.50
C ASP A 220 -48.00 2.42 -7.45
N TYR A 221 -47.67 3.17 -6.38
CA TYR A 221 -46.39 3.89 -6.35
C TYR A 221 -45.17 2.99 -6.08
N LYS A 222 -45.37 1.76 -5.59
CA LYS A 222 -44.25 0.88 -5.18
C LYS A 222 -44.39 -0.57 -5.57
N ILE A 223 -45.49 -1.24 -5.21
CA ILE A 223 -45.59 -2.70 -5.34
C ILE A 223 -45.65 -3.11 -6.81
N TRP A 224 -46.51 -2.48 -7.62
CA TRP A 224 -46.64 -2.80 -9.04
C TRP A 224 -45.36 -2.51 -9.82
N GLN A 225 -44.69 -1.38 -9.58
CA GLN A 225 -43.40 -1.07 -10.20
C GLN A 225 -42.32 -2.12 -9.89
N HIS A 226 -42.31 -2.64 -8.66
CA HIS A 226 -41.34 -3.67 -8.27
C HIS A 226 -41.66 -5.04 -8.90
N LEU A 227 -42.94 -5.37 -9.05
CA LEU A 227 -43.39 -6.59 -9.71
C LEU A 227 -43.10 -6.54 -11.22
N GLU A 228 -43.35 -5.41 -11.88
CA GLU A 228 -43.05 -5.21 -13.30
C GLU A 228 -41.56 -5.40 -13.59
N LYS A 229 -40.68 -4.80 -12.78
CA LYS A 229 -39.21 -4.98 -12.88
C LYS A 229 -38.73 -6.43 -12.67
N LYS A 230 -39.53 -7.29 -12.06
CA LYS A 230 -39.20 -8.71 -11.86
C LYS A 230 -39.82 -9.62 -12.91
N ALA A 231 -40.93 -9.19 -13.51
CA ALA A 231 -41.63 -9.93 -14.55
C ALA A 231 -41.03 -9.70 -15.94
N CYS A 232 -40.44 -8.52 -16.17
CA CYS A 232 -39.66 -8.15 -17.35
C CYS A 232 -38.16 -8.42 -17.14
#